data_AF-A0A5J4U0H9-F1
#
_entry.id   AF-A0A5J4U0H9-F1
#
_cell.length_a   1.000
_cell.length_b   1.000
_cell.length_c   1.000
_cell.angle_alpha   90.00
_cell.angle_beta   90.00
_cell.angle_gamma   90.00
#
_symmetry.space_group_name_H-M   'P 1'
#
loop_
_entity.id
_entity.type
_entity.pdbx_description
1 polymer ?
#
loop_
_entity_poly.entity_id
_entity_poly.type
_entity_poly.pdbx_seq_one_letter_code
_entity_poly.pdbx_strand_id
1 'polypeptide(L)'
;MKTLITNIGIHTQQQALFNCKLIDAFANYIYMYIREFTDTSSQYHCDRLILDVQGNSGGLIRCGRFALNLIFPQVGFPLYQIADTVKTELNNEMEKIDIFSTRFNYNQSEIASWVGNLTQKPNFYSIGSRTRKTVDVNDSSRWMTVNITDPYVLYMGNTDIYRNKTINWSLRRKELYSPQDVIVITDGNCASTCSQFIKHIGQKHLARIAGIGFRNPLDLNSRFDSGICTSATVFNIDSMQALKQSNPLYGINITKIPKNLYRLSSQLTWSNRGGYGYTPETQDKLLEYFIVDPDFRVESDPFVSYANDTMKRISLYFEVLQREDELLKSESPNDPKKCLSWEVDVSGAQLLGNCKGCVRDDQHAVYGHACSTKGANEMLGRENDGSAKIGIVNTS
;
A
#
# COMPACT_ATOMS: atom_id res chain seq x y z
N MET A 1 23.09 -15.96 5.91
CA MET A 1 21.87 -15.18 5.65
C MET A 1 21.72 -15.05 4.14
N LYS A 2 20.69 -15.66 3.57
CA LYS A 2 20.37 -15.52 2.14
C LYS A 2 19.33 -14.41 2.01
N THR A 3 19.63 -13.35 1.27
CA THR A 3 18.71 -12.23 1.01
C THR A 3 18.27 -12.27 -0.45
N LEU A 4 16.96 -12.24 -0.67
CA LEU A 4 16.40 -12.09 -2.00
C LEU A 4 15.95 -10.66 -2.23
N ILE A 5 16.25 -10.15 -3.42
CA ILE A 5 15.71 -8.89 -3.89
C ILE A 5 14.73 -9.14 -5.03
N THR A 6 13.48 -8.72 -4.84
CA THR A 6 12.46 -8.68 -5.89
C THR A 6 12.08 -7.24 -6.18
N ASN A 7 12.25 -6.82 -7.43
CA ASN A 7 11.75 -5.53 -7.90
C ASN A 7 10.27 -5.70 -8.28
N ILE A 8 9.40 -5.03 -7.54
CA ILE A 8 7.95 -4.94 -7.75
C ILE A 8 7.62 -3.72 -8.65
N GLY A 9 8.63 -3.02 -9.19
CA GLY A 9 8.52 -1.89 -10.12
C GLY A 9 8.73 -2.20 -11.61
N ILE A 10 8.56 -1.15 -12.42
CA ILE A 10 8.41 -1.13 -13.88
C ILE A 10 9.72 -1.54 -14.58
N HIS A 11 9.73 -2.70 -15.23
CA HIS A 11 10.68 -2.97 -16.31
C HIS A 11 9.98 -2.67 -17.63
N THR A 12 10.31 -1.51 -18.21
CA THR A 12 9.86 -1.00 -19.51
C THR A 12 8.43 -0.46 -19.56
N GLN A 13 8.17 0.48 -20.48
CA GLN A 13 6.86 1.07 -20.83
C GLN A 13 5.74 0.07 -21.16
N GLN A 14 5.95 -1.24 -20.95
CA GLN A 14 4.96 -2.30 -21.14
C GLN A 14 4.74 -3.22 -19.91
N GLN A 15 5.50 -3.13 -18.81
CA GLN A 15 5.31 -4.04 -17.67
C GLN A 15 5.45 -3.35 -16.30
N ALA A 16 4.38 -2.66 -15.88
CA ALA A 16 4.11 -2.48 -14.45
C ALA A 16 3.69 -3.84 -13.83
N LEU A 17 4.16 -4.20 -12.62
CA LEU A 17 3.76 -5.47 -11.98
C LEU A 17 2.24 -5.59 -11.74
N PHE A 18 1.53 -4.46 -11.68
CA PHE A 18 0.07 -4.43 -11.55
C PHE A 18 -0.64 -4.26 -12.92
N ASN A 19 -0.02 -4.70 -14.02
CA ASN A 19 -0.57 -4.61 -15.38
C ASN A 19 -1.72 -5.60 -15.63
N CYS A 20 -2.76 -5.14 -16.33
CA CYS A 20 -3.96 -5.89 -16.66
C CYS A 20 -3.78 -7.05 -17.66
N LYS A 21 -2.67 -7.12 -18.40
CA LYS A 21 -2.49 -8.14 -19.46
C LYS A 21 -1.93 -9.50 -18.99
N LEU A 22 -1.40 -9.59 -17.77
CA LEU A 22 -0.67 -10.77 -17.28
C LEU A 22 -1.06 -11.17 -15.86
N ILE A 23 -2.30 -10.92 -15.45
CA ILE A 23 -2.67 -10.99 -14.03
C ILE A 23 -2.54 -12.40 -13.45
N ASP A 24 -2.96 -13.42 -14.21
CA ASP A 24 -2.86 -14.82 -13.79
C ASP A 24 -1.39 -15.25 -13.73
N ALA A 25 -0.58 -14.83 -14.72
CA ALA A 25 0.85 -15.07 -14.75
C ALA A 25 1.55 -14.39 -13.57
N PHE A 26 1.22 -13.14 -13.26
CA PHE A 26 1.74 -12.40 -12.11
C PHE A 26 1.43 -13.14 -10.79
N ALA A 27 0.17 -13.51 -10.56
CA ALA A 27 -0.23 -14.25 -9.38
C ALA A 27 0.45 -15.64 -9.31
N ASN A 28 0.66 -16.30 -10.47
CA ASN A 28 1.43 -17.54 -10.57
C ASN A 28 2.89 -17.33 -10.15
N TYR A 29 3.56 -16.32 -10.68
CA TYR A 29 4.97 -16.04 -10.41
C TYR A 29 5.20 -15.74 -8.94
N ILE A 30 4.44 -14.81 -8.36
CA ILE A 30 4.58 -14.49 -6.93
C ILE A 30 4.30 -15.73 -6.06
N TYR A 31 3.25 -16.51 -6.39
CA TYR A 31 2.95 -17.74 -5.64
C TYR A 31 4.10 -18.75 -5.70
N MET A 32 4.68 -18.98 -6.89
CA MET A 32 5.80 -19.90 -7.06
C MET A 32 7.05 -19.41 -6.33
N TYR A 33 7.38 -18.14 -6.48
CA TYR A 33 8.50 -17.49 -5.82
C TYR A 33 8.40 -17.57 -4.29
N ILE A 34 7.29 -17.14 -3.70
CA ILE A 34 7.10 -17.22 -2.25
C ILE A 34 7.17 -18.67 -1.76
N ARG A 35 6.62 -19.64 -2.50
CA ARG A 35 6.74 -21.05 -2.14
C ARG A 35 8.20 -21.52 -2.16
N GLU A 36 8.97 -21.16 -3.18
CA GLU A 36 10.39 -21.56 -3.30
C GLU A 36 11.30 -20.86 -2.29
N PHE A 37 10.99 -19.63 -1.91
CA PHE A 37 11.80 -18.83 -0.99
C PHE A 37 11.54 -19.14 0.49
N THR A 38 10.39 -19.73 0.80
CA THR A 38 10.01 -20.14 2.16
C THR A 38 10.23 -21.63 2.43
N ASP A 39 10.49 -22.42 1.39
CA ASP A 39 10.83 -23.83 1.54
C ASP A 39 12.29 -23.99 1.95
N THR A 40 12.53 -24.34 3.21
CA THR A 40 13.89 -24.53 3.76
C THR A 40 14.73 -25.60 3.05
N SER A 41 14.10 -26.48 2.27
CA SER A 41 14.78 -27.49 1.45
C SER A 41 15.15 -26.98 0.04
N SER A 42 14.59 -25.85 -0.38
CA SER A 42 14.86 -25.22 -1.66
C SER A 42 16.26 -24.58 -1.69
N GLN A 43 16.95 -24.70 -2.82
CA GLN A 43 18.21 -23.97 -3.05
C GLN A 43 18.01 -22.43 -3.01
N TYR A 44 16.79 -21.98 -3.31
CA TYR A 44 16.38 -20.59 -3.35
C TYR A 44 15.81 -20.07 -2.02
N HIS A 45 15.74 -20.90 -0.97
CA HIS A 45 15.34 -20.46 0.37
C HIS A 45 16.06 -19.15 0.75
N CYS A 46 15.31 -18.17 1.24
CA CYS A 46 15.88 -16.92 1.74
C CYS A 46 15.35 -16.63 3.14
N ASP A 47 16.20 -16.01 3.96
CA ASP A 47 15.84 -15.61 5.32
C ASP A 47 15.25 -14.20 5.33
N ARG A 48 15.57 -13.38 4.30
CA ARG A 48 15.20 -11.97 4.21
C ARG A 48 14.62 -11.55 2.86
N LEU A 49 13.54 -10.79 2.95
CA LEU A 49 12.77 -10.05 1.94
C LEU A 49 13.32 -8.66 1.57
N ILE A 50 13.72 -8.35 0.33
CA ILE A 50 13.75 -6.96 -0.16
C ILE A 50 12.75 -6.77 -1.29
N LEU A 51 11.83 -5.82 -1.11
CA LEU A 51 10.77 -5.44 -2.04
C LEU A 51 11.01 -4.03 -2.57
N ASP A 52 11.47 -3.91 -3.80
CA ASP A 52 11.72 -2.59 -4.42
C ASP A 52 10.49 -2.12 -5.21
N VAL A 53 9.83 -1.05 -4.75
CA VAL A 53 8.63 -0.47 -5.37
C VAL A 53 8.85 0.93 -5.96
N GLN A 54 10.11 1.37 -6.07
CA GLN A 54 10.44 2.69 -6.59
C GLN A 54 9.85 2.94 -7.98
N GLY A 55 9.30 4.14 -8.19
CA GLY A 55 8.72 4.55 -9.47
C GLY A 55 7.52 3.73 -9.95
N ASN A 56 6.96 2.82 -9.15
CA ASN A 56 5.80 2.02 -9.56
C ASN A 56 4.51 2.86 -9.49
N SER A 57 3.98 3.20 -10.67
CA SER A 57 2.77 4.02 -10.81
C SER A 57 1.45 3.30 -10.46
N GLY A 58 1.50 2.04 -10.00
CA GLY A 58 0.34 1.23 -9.66
C GLY A 58 -0.19 0.39 -10.83
N GLY A 59 -1.51 0.21 -10.87
CA GLY A 59 -2.22 -0.64 -11.81
C GLY A 59 -3.50 -1.20 -11.19
N LEU A 60 -3.87 -2.44 -11.50
CA LEU A 60 -5.09 -3.05 -10.95
C LEU A 60 -4.98 -3.33 -9.44
N ILE A 61 -5.97 -2.87 -8.68
CA ILE A 61 -6.05 -3.03 -7.21
C ILE A 61 -5.91 -4.50 -6.81
N ARG A 62 -6.53 -5.39 -7.59
CA ARG A 62 -6.47 -6.83 -7.32
C ARG A 62 -5.04 -7.39 -7.32
N CYS A 63 -4.14 -6.86 -8.14
CA CYS A 63 -2.77 -7.35 -8.20
C CYS A 63 -1.97 -6.91 -6.97
N GLY A 64 -2.14 -5.68 -6.49
CA GLY A 64 -1.59 -5.23 -5.20
C GLY A 64 -2.07 -6.09 -4.05
N ARG A 65 -3.37 -6.39 -4.03
CA ARG A 65 -3.97 -7.30 -3.05
C ARG A 65 -3.38 -8.72 -3.12
N PHE A 66 -3.23 -9.30 -4.31
CA PHE A 66 -2.68 -10.64 -4.46
C PHE A 66 -1.23 -10.71 -3.99
N ALA A 67 -0.41 -9.71 -4.34
CA ALA A 67 0.96 -9.60 -3.84
C ALA A 67 0.98 -9.55 -2.30
N LEU A 68 0.18 -8.66 -1.71
CA LEU A 68 0.12 -8.51 -0.25
C LEU A 68 -0.29 -9.82 0.44
N ASN A 69 -1.30 -10.51 -0.09
CA ASN A 69 -1.78 -11.78 0.47
C ASN A 69 -0.81 -12.96 0.30
N LEU A 70 0.01 -12.96 -0.75
CA LEU A 70 1.00 -14.01 -0.98
C LEU A 70 2.23 -13.77 -0.12
N ILE A 71 2.71 -12.53 -0.03
CA ILE A 71 3.90 -12.16 0.75
C ILE A 71 3.60 -12.19 2.24
N PHE A 72 2.42 -11.68 2.64
CA PHE A 72 1.96 -11.58 4.02
C PHE A 72 0.60 -12.29 4.19
N PRO A 73 0.53 -13.63 4.10
CA PRO A 73 -0.72 -14.37 4.18
C PRO A 73 -1.38 -14.31 5.56
N GLN A 74 -0.67 -13.84 6.58
CA GLN A 74 -1.22 -13.50 7.89
C GLN A 74 -2.13 -12.27 7.86
N VAL A 75 -2.08 -11.41 6.83
CA VAL A 75 -2.88 -10.17 6.78
C VAL A 75 -4.39 -10.49 6.76
N GLY A 76 -5.11 -9.94 7.75
CA GLY A 76 -6.56 -10.00 7.87
C GLY A 76 -7.27 -8.94 7.02
N PHE A 77 -8.60 -9.02 6.95
CA PHE A 77 -9.43 -7.98 6.34
C PHE A 77 -9.37 -6.69 7.20
N PRO A 78 -9.39 -5.45 6.63
CA PRO A 78 -9.67 -5.09 5.24
C PRO A 78 -8.42 -4.90 4.35
N LEU A 79 -8.29 -5.76 3.34
CA LEU A 79 -7.26 -5.66 2.28
C LEU A 79 -7.60 -4.61 1.21
N TYR A 80 -8.90 -4.35 1.05
CA TYR A 80 -9.38 -3.36 0.10
C TYR A 80 -9.51 -2.02 0.81
N GLN A 81 -8.94 -0.99 0.20
CA GLN A 81 -9.06 0.36 0.72
C GLN A 81 -10.54 0.76 0.70
N ILE A 82 -11.04 1.23 1.86
CA ILE A 82 -12.33 1.91 1.91
C ILE A 82 -12.19 3.21 1.11
N ALA A 83 -13.17 3.50 0.28
CA ALA A 83 -13.20 4.70 -0.54
C ALA A 83 -14.57 5.37 -0.52
N ASP A 84 -14.58 6.64 -0.89
CA ASP A 84 -15.76 7.34 -1.39
C ASP A 84 -15.42 8.20 -2.61
N THR A 85 -16.46 8.62 -3.33
CA THR A 85 -16.35 9.53 -4.47
C THR A 85 -17.04 10.84 -4.12
N VAL A 86 -16.45 11.96 -4.53
CA VAL A 86 -17.11 13.27 -4.46
C VAL A 86 -18.26 13.33 -5.46
N LYS A 87 -19.46 13.72 -5.02
CA LYS A 87 -20.63 13.85 -5.89
C LYS A 87 -20.55 15.13 -6.71
N THR A 88 -20.23 15.01 -8.00
CA THR A 88 -20.22 16.10 -8.98
C THR A 88 -21.02 15.70 -10.22
N GLU A 89 -21.35 16.66 -11.10
CA GLU A 89 -21.99 16.35 -12.38
C GLU A 89 -21.13 15.43 -13.24
N LEU A 90 -19.82 15.68 -13.28
CA LEU A 90 -18.88 14.84 -14.01
C LEU A 90 -18.83 13.43 -13.42
N ASN A 91 -18.61 13.30 -12.11
CA ASN A 91 -18.54 11.99 -11.47
C ASN A 91 -19.87 11.22 -11.59
N ASN A 92 -21.01 11.90 -11.64
CA ASN A 92 -22.29 11.25 -11.87
C ASN A 92 -22.37 10.55 -13.23
N GLU A 93 -21.71 11.11 -14.23
CA GLU A 93 -21.62 10.50 -15.55
C GLU A 93 -20.53 9.43 -15.61
N MET A 94 -19.36 9.68 -15.02
CA MET A 94 -18.25 8.73 -15.03
C MET A 94 -18.58 7.44 -14.27
N GLU A 95 -19.22 7.55 -13.10
CA GLU A 95 -19.52 6.39 -12.24
C GLU A 95 -20.64 5.50 -12.82
N LYS A 96 -21.32 5.91 -13.91
CA LYS A 96 -22.22 5.00 -14.67
C LYS A 96 -21.47 3.80 -15.23
N ILE A 97 -20.18 3.95 -15.54
CA ILE A 97 -19.31 2.85 -15.98
C ILE A 97 -19.12 1.86 -14.84
N ASP A 98 -18.75 2.34 -13.64
CA ASP A 98 -18.57 1.50 -12.46
C ASP A 98 -19.88 0.85 -11.99
N ILE A 99 -21.01 1.57 -12.07
CA ILE A 99 -22.35 1.02 -11.81
C ILE A 99 -22.67 -0.10 -12.80
N PHE A 100 -22.41 0.10 -14.10
CA PHE A 100 -22.62 -0.93 -15.11
C PHE A 100 -21.76 -2.15 -14.82
N SER A 101 -20.46 -1.97 -14.58
CA SER A 101 -19.53 -3.05 -14.25
C SER A 101 -19.97 -3.81 -13.00
N THR A 102 -20.42 -3.09 -11.98
CA THR A 102 -20.93 -3.67 -10.72
C THR A 102 -22.19 -4.50 -10.92
N ARG A 103 -23.09 -4.12 -11.85
CA ARG A 103 -24.33 -4.85 -12.11
C ARG A 103 -24.15 -6.02 -13.07
N PHE A 104 -23.39 -5.81 -14.14
CA PHE A 104 -23.40 -6.72 -15.30
C PHE A 104 -22.09 -7.46 -15.51
N ASN A 105 -20.94 -6.88 -15.08
CA ASN A 105 -19.62 -7.46 -15.28
C ASN A 105 -18.95 -7.88 -13.96
N TYR A 106 -19.73 -8.16 -12.91
CA TYR A 106 -19.20 -8.39 -11.57
C TYR A 106 -18.31 -9.63 -11.41
N ASN A 107 -18.37 -10.54 -12.40
CA ASN A 107 -17.52 -11.72 -12.49
C ASN A 107 -16.23 -11.48 -13.30
N GLN A 108 -16.02 -10.28 -13.84
CA GLN A 108 -14.90 -9.97 -14.75
C GLN A 108 -14.27 -8.59 -14.49
N SER A 109 -14.81 -7.78 -13.58
CA SER A 109 -14.31 -6.43 -13.29
C SER A 109 -14.14 -6.18 -11.79
N GLU A 110 -13.35 -5.17 -11.45
CA GLU A 110 -13.36 -4.55 -10.12
C GLU A 110 -14.72 -3.85 -9.94
N ILE A 111 -15.40 -4.13 -8.83
CA ILE A 111 -16.76 -3.66 -8.57
C ILE A 111 -16.84 -2.86 -7.28
N ALA A 112 -17.79 -1.93 -7.22
CA ALA A 112 -18.14 -1.30 -5.96
C ALA A 112 -18.89 -2.32 -5.08
N SER A 113 -18.39 -2.54 -3.87
CA SER A 113 -18.99 -3.46 -2.90
C SER A 113 -19.20 -2.80 -1.54
N TRP A 114 -20.14 -3.34 -0.78
CA TRP A 114 -20.37 -2.97 0.62
C TRP A 114 -19.16 -3.33 1.48
N VAL A 115 -18.71 -2.39 2.32
CA VAL A 115 -17.52 -2.57 3.17
C VAL A 115 -17.61 -3.80 4.08
N GLY A 116 -18.79 -4.07 4.67
CA GLY A 116 -18.94 -5.10 5.70
C GLY A 116 -19.10 -6.54 5.19
N ASN A 117 -19.69 -6.74 4.00
CA ASN A 117 -19.99 -8.10 3.50
C ASN A 117 -19.52 -8.34 2.05
N LEU A 118 -18.89 -7.35 1.42
CA LEU A 118 -18.33 -7.41 0.07
C LEU A 118 -19.34 -7.73 -1.05
N THR A 119 -20.65 -7.68 -0.76
CA THR A 119 -21.68 -7.86 -1.77
C THR A 119 -21.75 -6.64 -2.68
N GLN A 120 -22.20 -6.85 -3.93
CA GLN A 120 -22.31 -5.80 -4.94
C GLN A 120 -23.09 -4.60 -4.42
N LYS A 121 -22.56 -3.40 -4.65
CA LYS A 121 -23.18 -2.12 -4.26
C LYS A 121 -23.44 -1.26 -5.50
N PRO A 122 -24.33 -1.66 -6.42
CA PRO A 122 -24.55 -0.95 -7.69
C PRO A 122 -25.25 0.41 -7.54
N ASN A 123 -25.61 0.79 -6.32
CA ASN A 123 -26.23 2.06 -5.97
C ASN A 123 -25.30 2.97 -5.15
N PHE A 124 -24.00 2.63 -5.01
CA PHE A 124 -23.03 3.35 -4.17
C PHE A 124 -23.01 4.86 -4.41
N TYR A 125 -23.20 5.29 -5.66
CA TYR A 125 -23.18 6.70 -6.03
C TYR A 125 -24.50 7.44 -5.75
N SER A 126 -25.63 6.74 -5.89
CA SER A 126 -26.97 7.33 -5.76
C SER A 126 -27.49 7.40 -4.32
N ILE A 127 -26.99 6.54 -3.43
CA ILE A 127 -27.42 6.51 -2.02
C ILE A 127 -26.52 7.38 -1.14
N GLY A 128 -27.01 7.69 0.06
CA GLY A 128 -26.28 8.43 1.07
C GLY A 128 -26.35 9.94 0.93
N SER A 129 -26.35 10.62 2.07
CA SER A 129 -26.33 12.08 2.23
C SER A 129 -25.05 12.56 2.92
N ARG A 130 -23.99 11.74 2.91
CA ARG A 130 -22.71 12.06 3.54
C ARG A 130 -22.09 13.30 2.90
N THR A 131 -21.44 14.09 3.73
CA THR A 131 -20.66 15.26 3.31
C THR A 131 -19.26 15.20 3.90
N ARG A 132 -18.31 15.88 3.26
CA ARG A 132 -16.96 16.13 3.78
C ARG A 132 -16.73 17.62 3.84
N LYS A 133 -16.29 18.11 5.00
CA LYS A 133 -15.90 19.50 5.21
C LYS A 133 -14.38 19.60 5.30
N THR A 134 -13.78 20.43 4.45
CA THR A 134 -12.38 20.84 4.56
C THR A 134 -12.34 22.24 5.14
N VAL A 135 -11.44 22.48 6.10
CA VAL A 135 -11.28 23.75 6.82
C VAL A 135 -9.83 24.18 6.68
N ASP A 136 -9.58 25.47 6.46
CA ASP A 136 -8.23 26.02 6.45
C ASP A 136 -7.63 25.95 7.87
N VAL A 137 -6.41 25.43 7.97
CA VAL A 137 -5.71 25.23 9.24
C VAL A 137 -5.36 26.54 9.96
N ASN A 138 -5.23 27.64 9.22
CA ASN A 138 -4.88 28.97 9.74
C ASN A 138 -6.11 29.86 9.93
N ASP A 139 -7.27 29.47 9.40
CA ASP A 139 -8.50 30.26 9.46
C ASP A 139 -9.75 29.37 9.37
N SER A 140 -10.32 29.04 10.52
CA SER A 140 -11.48 28.15 10.61
C SER A 140 -12.77 28.71 9.97
N SER A 141 -12.80 30.00 9.63
CA SER A 141 -13.90 30.62 8.89
C SER A 141 -13.89 30.27 7.41
N ARG A 142 -12.73 29.89 6.84
CA ARG A 142 -12.59 29.44 5.46
C ARG A 142 -12.76 27.93 5.37
N TRP A 143 -13.86 27.51 4.75
CA TRP A 143 -14.19 26.09 4.60
C TRP A 143 -14.92 25.80 3.30
N MET A 144 -14.88 24.54 2.89
CA MET A 144 -15.65 23.99 1.77
C MET A 144 -16.31 22.70 2.22
N THR A 145 -17.57 22.49 1.85
CA THR A 145 -18.27 21.23 2.06
C THR A 145 -18.65 20.62 0.72
N VAL A 146 -18.36 19.33 0.56
CA VAL A 146 -18.73 18.56 -0.64
C VAL A 146 -19.60 17.38 -0.27
N ASN A 147 -20.55 17.04 -1.13
CA ASN A 147 -21.31 15.80 -1.02
C ASN A 147 -20.42 14.63 -1.46
N ILE A 148 -20.49 13.51 -0.74
CA ILE A 148 -19.72 12.30 -1.03
C ILE A 148 -20.63 11.07 -1.03
N THR A 149 -20.18 9.98 -1.62
CA THR A 149 -20.90 8.71 -1.60
C THR A 149 -20.86 8.04 -0.22
N ASP A 150 -21.74 7.06 0.00
CA ASP A 150 -21.54 6.11 1.10
C ASP A 150 -20.26 5.31 0.90
N PRO A 151 -19.56 4.91 1.98
CA PRO A 151 -18.31 4.14 1.88
C PRO A 151 -18.50 2.85 1.08
N TYR A 152 -17.51 2.53 0.26
CA TYR A 152 -17.47 1.28 -0.50
C TYR A 152 -16.02 0.81 -0.61
N VAL A 153 -15.84 -0.40 -1.13
CA VAL A 153 -14.53 -0.93 -1.52
C VAL A 153 -14.58 -1.34 -2.99
N LEU A 154 -13.45 -1.20 -3.69
CA LEU A 154 -13.29 -1.73 -5.04
C LEU A 154 -12.86 -3.19 -4.95
N TYR A 155 -13.82 -4.08 -5.05
CA TYR A 155 -13.67 -5.50 -4.80
C TYR A 155 -13.61 -6.28 -6.11
N MET A 156 -12.73 -7.28 -6.18
CA MET A 156 -12.71 -8.25 -7.28
C MET A 156 -12.45 -9.68 -6.78
N GLY A 157 -13.01 -10.03 -5.62
CA GLY A 157 -12.78 -11.35 -5.04
C GLY A 157 -13.56 -12.49 -5.73
N ASN A 158 -14.50 -12.19 -6.63
CA ASN A 158 -15.21 -13.20 -7.40
C ASN A 158 -14.30 -13.92 -8.41
N THR A 159 -13.18 -13.30 -8.79
CA THR A 159 -12.12 -13.87 -9.65
C THR A 159 -10.79 -13.99 -8.91
N ASP A 160 -10.86 -14.20 -7.60
CA ASP A 160 -9.70 -14.24 -6.73
C ASP A 160 -8.85 -15.49 -6.97
N ILE A 161 -7.78 -15.32 -7.74
CA ILE A 161 -6.81 -16.38 -8.03
C ILE A 161 -6.08 -16.80 -6.76
N TYR A 162 -5.81 -15.86 -5.83
CA TYR A 162 -5.21 -16.19 -4.54
C TYR A 162 -6.10 -17.16 -3.77
N ARG A 163 -7.41 -16.91 -3.70
CA ARG A 163 -8.35 -17.83 -3.02
C ARG A 163 -8.23 -19.24 -3.56
N ASN A 164 -8.17 -19.41 -4.87
CA ASN A 164 -8.07 -20.73 -5.52
C ASN A 164 -6.70 -21.39 -5.32
N LYS A 165 -5.62 -20.62 -5.41
CA LYS A 165 -4.25 -21.13 -5.21
C LYS A 165 -3.95 -21.53 -3.78
N THR A 166 -4.63 -20.89 -2.82
CA THR A 166 -4.32 -21.03 -1.41
C THR A 166 -5.27 -21.93 -0.64
N ILE A 167 -6.23 -22.59 -1.31
CA ILE A 167 -7.19 -23.51 -0.66
C ILE A 167 -6.48 -24.55 0.22
N ASN A 168 -5.44 -25.18 -0.33
CA ASN A 168 -4.63 -26.21 0.34
C ASN A 168 -3.19 -25.75 0.60
N TRP A 169 -2.95 -24.44 0.57
CA TRP A 169 -1.60 -23.94 0.82
C TRP A 169 -1.31 -23.96 2.31
N SER A 170 -0.33 -24.78 2.71
CA SER A 170 0.08 -24.96 4.10
C SER A 170 0.58 -23.68 4.78
N LEU A 171 0.89 -22.65 3.99
CA LEU A 171 1.39 -21.35 4.43
C LEU A 171 0.28 -20.28 4.58
N ARG A 172 -0.97 -20.61 4.26
CA ARG A 172 -2.10 -19.67 4.39
C ARG A 172 -2.30 -19.26 5.86
N ARG A 173 -2.52 -17.96 6.11
CA ARG A 173 -2.68 -17.37 7.46
C ARG A 173 -1.48 -17.60 8.39
N LYS A 174 -0.28 -17.74 7.83
CA LYS A 174 0.97 -17.81 8.59
C LYS A 174 1.83 -16.62 8.29
N GLU A 175 2.60 -16.20 9.27
CA GLU A 175 3.73 -15.30 9.05
C GLU A 175 4.83 -16.09 8.32
N LEU A 176 5.22 -15.62 7.13
CA LEU A 176 6.27 -16.27 6.33
C LEU A 176 7.65 -15.73 6.67
N TYR A 177 7.70 -14.42 6.89
CA TYR A 177 8.86 -13.66 7.30
C TYR A 177 8.44 -12.76 8.43
N SER A 178 9.29 -12.59 9.43
CA SER A 178 9.05 -11.57 10.43
C SER A 178 9.16 -10.19 9.82
N PRO A 179 8.37 -9.19 10.29
CA PRO A 179 8.40 -7.84 9.73
C PRO A 179 9.80 -7.22 9.70
N GLN A 180 10.66 -7.60 10.64
CA GLN A 180 12.07 -7.16 10.74
C GLN A 180 12.95 -7.72 9.59
N ASP A 181 12.54 -8.85 9.01
CA ASP A 181 13.27 -9.55 7.95
C ASP A 181 12.78 -9.18 6.54
N VAL A 182 11.84 -8.24 6.43
CA VAL A 182 11.36 -7.71 5.16
C VAL A 182 11.58 -6.20 5.11
N ILE A 183 12.23 -5.72 4.05
CA ILE A 183 12.39 -4.30 3.76
C ILE A 183 11.67 -3.96 2.46
N VAL A 184 10.84 -2.92 2.49
CA VAL A 184 10.26 -2.30 1.30
C VAL A 184 11.01 -1.01 0.99
N ILE A 185 11.46 -0.85 -0.25
CA ILE A 185 12.18 0.33 -0.72
C ILE A 185 11.25 1.19 -1.57
N THR A 186 11.15 2.48 -1.25
CA THR A 186 10.31 3.45 -1.97
C THR A 186 11.02 4.79 -2.14
N ASP A 187 10.77 5.46 -3.26
CA ASP A 187 11.18 6.82 -3.57
C ASP A 187 10.04 7.84 -3.38
N GLY A 188 8.92 7.39 -2.79
CA GLY A 188 7.69 8.18 -2.62
C GLY A 188 6.84 8.28 -3.90
N ASN A 189 7.34 7.85 -5.06
CA ASN A 189 6.60 7.86 -6.33
C ASN A 189 5.72 6.62 -6.55
N CYS A 190 5.69 5.71 -5.57
CA CYS A 190 4.78 4.58 -5.54
C CYS A 190 3.32 5.11 -5.49
N ALA A 191 2.60 4.99 -6.61
CA ALA A 191 1.29 5.62 -6.81
C ALA A 191 0.15 4.60 -6.97
N SER A 192 -1.11 5.04 -6.83
CA SER A 192 -2.28 4.19 -7.13
C SER A 192 -2.25 2.89 -6.29
N THR A 193 -2.44 1.73 -6.92
CA THR A 193 -2.37 0.43 -6.25
C THR A 193 -1.03 0.16 -5.55
N CYS A 194 0.08 0.70 -6.07
CA CYS A 194 1.37 0.60 -5.37
C CYS A 194 1.28 1.32 -4.02
N SER A 195 0.75 2.54 -4.02
CA SER A 195 0.57 3.33 -2.81
C SER A 195 -0.33 2.64 -1.80
N GLN A 196 -1.41 1.99 -2.25
CA GLN A 196 -2.22 1.13 -1.39
C GLN A 196 -1.39 0.02 -0.75
N PHE A 197 -0.58 -0.68 -1.55
CA PHE A 197 0.27 -1.78 -1.09
C PHE A 197 1.25 -1.32 0.00
N ILE A 198 2.04 -0.27 -0.27
CA ILE A 198 3.06 0.20 0.68
C ILE A 198 2.44 0.88 1.92
N LYS A 199 1.37 1.67 1.76
CA LYS A 199 0.70 2.28 2.92
C LYS A 199 -0.01 1.25 3.79
N HIS A 200 -0.52 0.17 3.20
CA HIS A 200 -1.02 -0.95 3.99
C HIS A 200 0.11 -1.58 4.82
N ILE A 201 1.25 -1.87 4.20
CA ILE A 201 2.44 -2.40 4.89
C ILE A 201 2.86 -1.51 6.05
N GLY A 202 2.98 -0.19 5.82
CA GLY A 202 3.41 0.75 6.85
C GLY A 202 2.41 0.90 7.99
N GLN A 203 1.10 1.02 7.69
CA GLN A 203 0.08 1.17 8.73
C GLN A 203 -0.14 -0.12 9.55
N LYS A 204 0.16 -1.29 8.98
CA LYS A 204 0.03 -2.59 9.64
C LYS A 204 1.35 -3.17 10.14
N HIS A 205 2.47 -2.46 9.97
CA HIS A 205 3.80 -2.90 10.39
C HIS A 205 4.17 -4.30 9.87
N LEU A 206 3.91 -4.55 8.58
CA LEU A 206 4.15 -5.86 7.95
C LEU A 206 5.60 -6.05 7.50
N ALA A 207 6.33 -4.96 7.32
CA ALA A 207 7.72 -4.92 6.90
C ALA A 207 8.30 -3.54 7.28
N ARG A 208 9.63 -3.46 7.36
CA ARG A 208 10.33 -2.18 7.43
C ARG A 208 10.18 -1.43 6.12
N ILE A 209 10.08 -0.10 6.17
CA ILE A 209 10.06 0.75 4.98
C ILE A 209 11.30 1.65 4.95
N ALA A 210 12.07 1.57 3.87
CA ALA A 210 13.20 2.45 3.57
C ALA A 210 12.79 3.48 2.51
N GLY A 211 12.84 4.77 2.89
CA GLY A 211 12.63 5.89 1.98
C GLY A 211 13.93 6.32 1.30
N ILE A 212 13.94 6.39 -0.03
CA ILE A 212 15.09 6.78 -0.84
C ILE A 212 14.92 8.22 -1.30
N GLY A 213 15.93 9.05 -1.04
CA GLY A 213 15.99 10.42 -1.52
C GLY A 213 16.64 11.38 -0.52
N PHE A 214 16.87 12.60 -0.96
CA PHE A 214 17.48 13.63 -0.14
C PHE A 214 16.50 14.22 0.87
N ARG A 215 16.99 14.51 2.08
CA ARG A 215 16.28 15.38 3.02
C ARG A 215 16.13 16.77 2.42
N ASN A 216 15.03 17.46 2.72
CA ASN A 216 14.91 18.86 2.36
C ASN A 216 15.96 19.67 3.13
N PRO A 217 16.94 20.33 2.46
CA PRO A 217 17.99 21.08 3.15
C PRO A 217 17.45 22.32 3.88
N LEU A 218 16.24 22.79 3.54
CA LEU A 218 15.57 23.90 4.22
C LEU A 218 14.76 23.46 5.44
N ASP A 219 14.43 22.17 5.53
CA ASP A 219 13.68 21.59 6.65
C ASP A 219 14.06 20.12 6.81
N LEU A 220 15.01 19.86 7.70
CA LEU A 220 15.49 18.50 7.99
C LEU A 220 14.42 17.63 8.67
N ASN A 221 13.35 18.23 9.20
CA ASN A 221 12.20 17.52 9.78
C ASN A 221 11.07 17.30 8.77
N SER A 222 11.27 17.70 7.51
CA SER A 222 10.29 17.45 6.45
C SER A 222 9.97 15.96 6.36
N ARG A 223 8.70 15.61 6.55
CA ARG A 223 8.22 14.23 6.48
C ARG A 223 8.21 13.71 5.04
N PHE A 224 8.34 12.40 4.88
CA PHE A 224 8.41 11.70 3.60
C PHE A 224 7.23 10.76 3.52
N ASP A 225 6.41 10.86 2.48
CA ASP A 225 5.31 9.93 2.29
C ASP A 225 5.75 8.72 1.47
N SER A 226 5.47 7.52 1.97
CA SER A 226 5.90 6.26 1.34
C SER A 226 5.24 6.00 -0.01
N GLY A 227 4.13 6.68 -0.31
CA GLY A 227 3.46 6.64 -1.60
C GLY A 227 2.39 7.73 -1.74
N ILE A 228 1.92 7.94 -2.97
CA ILE A 228 0.99 9.02 -3.34
C ILE A 228 -0.26 8.49 -4.06
N CYS A 229 -1.30 9.29 -4.21
CA CYS A 229 -2.46 8.95 -5.08
C CYS A 229 -3.12 7.59 -4.74
N THR A 230 -3.44 7.30 -3.48
CA THR A 230 -3.78 5.92 -3.03
C THR A 230 -5.09 5.38 -3.56
N SER A 231 -5.96 6.23 -4.10
CA SER A 231 -7.31 5.91 -4.53
C SER A 231 -7.41 4.95 -5.74
N ALA A 232 -6.27 4.55 -6.30
CA ALA A 232 -6.12 3.56 -7.37
C ALA A 232 -7.01 3.79 -8.61
N THR A 233 -7.38 5.04 -8.84
CA THR A 233 -8.16 5.49 -9.98
C THR A 233 -7.42 6.59 -10.70
N VAL A 234 -7.31 6.46 -12.02
CA VAL A 234 -6.75 7.49 -12.88
C VAL A 234 -7.76 7.78 -13.97
N PHE A 235 -8.48 8.89 -13.81
CA PHE A 235 -9.16 9.52 -14.92
C PHE A 235 -8.16 10.37 -15.68
N ASN A 236 -8.28 10.38 -17.00
CA ASN A 236 -7.48 11.23 -17.85
C ASN A 236 -8.36 11.87 -18.93
N ILE A 237 -7.93 13.05 -19.38
CA ILE A 237 -8.68 13.84 -20.35
C ILE A 237 -8.90 13.07 -21.66
N ASP A 238 -7.92 12.30 -22.13
CA ASP A 238 -7.99 11.61 -23.41
C ASP A 238 -9.07 10.51 -23.41
N SER A 239 -9.09 9.66 -22.38
CA SER A 239 -10.13 8.65 -22.17
C SER A 239 -11.51 9.30 -22.02
N MET A 240 -11.59 10.44 -21.34
CA MET A 240 -12.85 11.18 -21.19
C MET A 240 -13.35 11.77 -22.51
N GLN A 241 -12.47 12.32 -23.36
CA GLN A 241 -12.87 12.81 -24.68
C GLN A 241 -13.20 11.66 -25.63
N ALA A 242 -12.51 10.51 -25.53
CA ALA A 242 -12.83 9.30 -26.30
C ALA A 242 -14.25 8.80 -26.01
N LEU A 243 -14.73 8.91 -24.76
CA LEU A 243 -16.12 8.56 -24.40
C LEU A 243 -17.17 9.39 -25.15
N LYS A 244 -16.86 10.62 -25.59
CA LYS A 244 -17.79 11.42 -26.40
C LYS A 244 -17.94 10.90 -27.82
N GLN A 245 -16.94 10.18 -28.31
CA GLN A 245 -16.91 9.60 -29.65
C GLN A 245 -17.50 8.19 -29.67
N SER A 246 -17.55 7.50 -28.52
CA SER A 246 -18.27 6.24 -28.40
C SER A 246 -19.78 6.46 -28.43
N ASN A 247 -20.53 5.51 -29.00
CA ASN A 247 -21.98 5.40 -28.77
C ASN A 247 -22.26 5.52 -27.26
N PRO A 248 -23.43 6.04 -26.83
CA PRO A 248 -23.79 6.19 -25.42
C PRO A 248 -24.04 4.81 -24.76
N LEU A 249 -23.00 3.98 -24.75
CA LEU A 249 -22.85 2.87 -23.84
C LEU A 249 -22.98 3.47 -22.43
N TYR A 250 -23.73 2.78 -21.58
CA TYR A 250 -23.90 3.15 -20.16
C TYR A 250 -24.80 4.37 -19.87
N GLY A 251 -25.47 4.95 -20.88
CA GLY A 251 -26.43 6.06 -20.66
C GLY A 251 -25.78 7.34 -20.15
N ILE A 252 -24.51 7.57 -20.49
CA ILE A 252 -23.72 8.76 -20.16
C ILE A 252 -24.29 9.97 -20.92
N ASN A 253 -24.53 11.07 -20.19
CA ASN A 253 -24.89 12.34 -20.79
C ASN A 253 -23.63 13.12 -21.17
N ILE A 254 -23.25 13.04 -22.44
CA ILE A 254 -22.05 13.67 -22.98
C ILE A 254 -22.03 15.20 -22.83
N THR A 255 -23.18 15.86 -22.64
CA THR A 255 -23.24 17.31 -22.45
C THR A 255 -22.70 17.75 -21.10
N LYS A 256 -22.63 16.84 -20.12
CA LYS A 256 -22.04 17.06 -18.80
C LYS A 256 -20.54 16.73 -18.75
N ILE A 257 -19.95 16.26 -19.86
CA ILE A 257 -18.53 15.97 -19.95
C ILE A 257 -17.78 17.24 -20.43
N PRO A 258 -16.74 17.70 -19.70
CA PRO A 258 -16.00 18.92 -20.03
C PRO A 258 -15.50 18.98 -21.47
N LYS A 259 -15.51 20.18 -22.08
CA LYS A 259 -14.94 20.43 -23.41
C LYS A 259 -13.45 20.05 -23.46
N ASN A 260 -12.90 19.97 -24.67
CA ASN A 260 -11.47 19.77 -24.86
C ASN A 260 -10.67 20.88 -24.17
N LEU A 261 -9.47 20.54 -23.71
CA LEU A 261 -8.55 21.55 -23.18
C LEU A 261 -8.20 22.56 -24.28
N TYR A 262 -8.13 23.84 -23.91
CA TYR A 262 -7.86 24.92 -24.86
C TYR A 262 -6.49 24.79 -25.55
N ARG A 263 -5.49 24.25 -24.84
CA ARG A 263 -4.12 24.09 -25.34
C ARG A 263 -3.92 22.66 -25.83
N LEU A 264 -3.58 22.53 -27.12
CA LEU A 264 -3.21 21.26 -27.75
C LEU A 264 -2.06 20.59 -26.98
N SER A 265 -2.10 19.25 -26.93
CA SER A 265 -1.12 18.40 -26.23
C SER A 265 -1.06 18.57 -24.71
N SER A 266 -1.99 19.31 -24.09
CA SER A 266 -2.10 19.34 -22.63
C SER A 266 -2.65 18.01 -22.12
N GLN A 267 -2.01 17.45 -21.10
CA GLN A 267 -2.46 16.25 -20.42
C GLN A 267 -2.96 16.61 -19.03
N LEU A 268 -4.08 16.01 -18.63
CA LEU A 268 -4.63 16.12 -17.29
C LEU A 268 -5.06 14.74 -16.83
N THR A 269 -4.54 14.33 -15.67
CA THR A 269 -4.92 13.13 -14.95
C THR A 269 -5.37 13.52 -13.55
N TRP A 270 -6.38 12.82 -13.03
CA TRP A 270 -6.87 13.03 -11.67
C TRP A 270 -7.49 11.76 -11.11
N SER A 271 -7.57 11.70 -9.78
CA SER A 271 -8.45 10.76 -9.11
C SER A 271 -9.71 11.48 -8.63
N ASN A 272 -10.84 10.79 -8.71
CA ASN A 272 -12.12 11.27 -8.20
C ASN A 272 -12.53 10.60 -6.88
N ARG A 273 -11.69 9.68 -6.36
CA ARG A 273 -11.95 8.88 -5.16
C ARG A 273 -11.04 9.31 -4.01
N GLY A 274 -11.58 9.32 -2.80
CA GLY A 274 -10.82 9.46 -1.55
C GLY A 274 -10.63 8.11 -0.90
N GLY A 275 -9.40 7.61 -0.87
CA GLY A 275 -9.03 6.36 -0.19
C GLY A 275 -8.68 6.59 1.28
N TYR A 276 -9.16 5.72 2.16
CA TYR A 276 -8.97 5.81 3.61
C TYR A 276 -7.92 4.84 4.16
N GLY A 277 -7.50 5.03 5.42
CA GLY A 277 -6.53 4.17 6.10
C GLY A 277 -7.03 2.75 6.41
N TYR A 278 -6.09 1.89 6.80
CA TYR A 278 -6.28 0.46 7.00
C TYR A 278 -6.39 0.05 8.48
N THR A 279 -6.24 0.99 9.41
CA THR A 279 -6.30 0.74 10.87
C THR A 279 -7.44 1.52 11.53
N PRO A 280 -7.92 1.12 12.73
CA PRO A 280 -8.93 1.88 13.46
C PRO A 280 -8.56 3.37 13.66
N GLU A 281 -7.28 3.69 13.83
CA GLU A 281 -6.79 5.06 14.03
C GLU A 281 -6.80 5.88 12.73
N THR A 282 -6.72 5.21 11.59
CA THR A 282 -6.56 5.83 10.26
C THR A 282 -7.76 5.62 9.34
N GLN A 283 -8.77 4.85 9.75
CA GLN A 283 -9.94 4.49 8.94
C GLN A 283 -10.77 5.70 8.47
N ASP A 284 -10.69 6.83 9.18
CA ASP A 284 -11.36 8.08 8.82
C ASP A 284 -10.40 9.12 8.22
N LYS A 285 -9.13 8.75 8.00
CA LYS A 285 -8.10 9.61 7.41
C LYS A 285 -7.97 9.30 5.92
N LEU A 286 -8.08 10.33 5.08
CA LEU A 286 -7.76 10.23 3.67
C LEU A 286 -6.26 10.07 3.48
N LEU A 287 -5.84 8.97 2.87
CA LEU A 287 -4.42 8.71 2.63
C LEU A 287 -3.80 9.59 1.54
N GLU A 288 -4.61 10.36 0.82
CA GLU A 288 -4.12 11.43 -0.07
C GLU A 288 -3.47 12.58 0.72
N TYR A 289 -3.93 12.81 1.95
CA TYR A 289 -3.46 13.89 2.82
C TYR A 289 -2.79 13.39 4.10
N PHE A 290 -2.78 12.07 4.30
CA PHE A 290 -2.17 11.43 5.45
C PHE A 290 -0.85 10.77 5.04
N ILE A 291 0.24 11.31 5.57
CA ILE A 291 1.60 10.81 5.36
C ILE A 291 1.79 9.51 6.13
N VAL A 292 2.22 8.46 5.44
CA VAL A 292 2.72 7.22 6.04
C VAL A 292 4.24 7.23 5.88
N ASP A 293 4.95 7.51 6.97
CA ASP A 293 6.40 7.68 6.92
C ASP A 293 7.13 6.35 6.68
N PRO A 294 8.29 6.40 6.01
CA PRO A 294 9.24 5.30 6.06
C PRO A 294 9.84 5.20 7.47
N ASP A 295 10.31 4.01 7.82
CA ASP A 295 10.98 3.78 9.10
C ASP A 295 12.36 4.41 9.18
N PHE A 296 13.07 4.45 8.06
CA PHE A 296 14.34 5.16 7.94
C PHE A 296 14.53 5.65 6.52
N ARG A 297 15.48 6.58 6.34
CA ARG A 297 15.83 7.15 5.04
C ARG A 297 17.25 6.81 4.66
N VAL A 298 17.45 6.62 3.36
CA VAL A 298 18.76 6.47 2.72
C VAL A 298 18.91 7.62 1.74
N GLU A 299 19.90 8.47 1.98
CA GLU A 299 20.21 9.60 1.09
C GLU A 299 20.94 9.06 -0.15
N SER A 300 20.21 8.94 -1.25
CA SER A 300 20.72 8.51 -2.55
C SER A 300 20.07 9.38 -3.62
N ASP A 301 20.75 9.59 -4.75
CA ASP A 301 20.28 10.49 -5.82
C ASP A 301 19.07 9.88 -6.57
N PRO A 302 17.85 10.43 -6.42
CA PRO A 302 16.66 9.85 -7.03
C PRO A 302 16.61 10.03 -8.56
N PHE A 303 17.47 10.88 -9.15
CA PHE A 303 17.46 11.20 -10.58
C PHE A 303 18.40 10.34 -11.41
N VAL A 304 19.26 9.54 -10.78
CA VAL A 304 20.02 8.53 -11.50
C VAL A 304 19.05 7.43 -11.90
N SER A 305 18.81 7.24 -13.21
CA SER A 305 17.90 6.20 -13.71
C SER A 305 18.45 4.79 -13.33
N TYR A 306 18.11 4.31 -12.13
CA TYR A 306 18.44 2.97 -11.65
C TYR A 306 17.70 1.87 -12.44
N ALA A 307 16.62 2.24 -13.13
CA ALA A 307 15.76 1.32 -13.87
C ALA A 307 16.53 0.50 -14.92
N ASN A 308 17.56 1.08 -15.55
CA ASN A 308 18.34 0.45 -16.61
C ASN A 308 19.76 0.02 -16.18
N ASP A 309 20.18 0.34 -14.96
CA ASP A 309 21.53 0.03 -14.45
C ASP A 309 21.45 -0.93 -13.26
N THR A 310 21.61 -2.22 -13.57
CA THR A 310 21.58 -3.30 -12.58
C THR A 310 22.62 -3.11 -11.48
N MET A 311 23.82 -2.61 -11.79
CA MET A 311 24.87 -2.46 -10.79
C MET A 311 24.55 -1.34 -9.81
N LYS A 312 24.07 -0.20 -10.29
CA LYS A 312 23.64 0.89 -9.40
C LYS A 312 22.47 0.49 -8.51
N ARG A 313 21.53 -0.29 -9.06
CA ARG A 313 20.41 -0.82 -8.27
C ARG A 313 20.88 -1.79 -7.19
N ILE A 314 21.85 -2.65 -7.49
CA ILE A 314 22.49 -3.52 -6.49
C ILE A 314 23.21 -2.69 -5.43
N SER A 315 23.94 -1.65 -5.82
CA SER A 315 24.60 -0.72 -4.88
C SER A 315 23.59 -0.06 -3.94
N LEU A 316 22.44 0.40 -4.45
CA LEU A 316 21.37 0.96 -3.62
C LEU A 316 20.87 -0.05 -2.58
N TYR A 317 20.69 -1.32 -2.94
CA TYR A 317 20.27 -2.34 -1.98
C TYR A 317 21.31 -2.56 -0.88
N PHE A 318 22.59 -2.49 -1.20
CA PHE A 318 23.66 -2.53 -0.20
C PHE A 318 23.66 -1.27 0.68
N GLU A 319 23.42 -0.07 0.12
CA GLU A 319 23.28 1.16 0.90
C GLU A 319 22.11 1.06 1.90
N VAL A 320 20.98 0.51 1.49
CA VAL A 320 19.82 0.29 2.36
C VAL A 320 20.16 -0.68 3.50
N LEU A 321 20.80 -1.81 3.19
CA LEU A 321 21.19 -2.80 4.20
C LEU A 321 22.26 -2.25 5.15
N GLN A 322 23.25 -1.52 4.63
CA GLN A 322 24.26 -0.86 5.44
C GLN A 322 23.59 0.15 6.38
N ARG A 323 22.64 0.93 5.88
CA ARG A 323 21.94 1.92 6.69
C ARG A 323 21.11 1.27 7.80
N GLU A 324 20.42 0.18 7.49
CA GLU A 324 19.71 -0.62 8.50
C GLU A 324 20.68 -1.13 9.58
N ASP A 325 21.82 -1.71 9.17
CA ASP A 325 22.84 -2.20 10.10
C ASP A 325 23.40 -1.08 10.98
N GLU A 326 23.70 0.09 10.43
CA GLU A 326 24.16 1.26 11.21
C GLU A 326 23.16 1.65 12.31
N LEU A 327 21.86 1.51 12.04
CA LEU A 327 20.80 1.86 12.97
C LEU A 327 20.56 0.78 14.02
N LEU A 328 20.56 -0.49 13.62
CA LEU A 328 20.00 -1.58 14.41
C LEU A 328 21.03 -2.62 14.88
N LYS A 329 22.26 -2.57 14.38
CA LYS A 329 23.32 -3.47 14.85
C LYS A 329 23.79 -3.05 16.25
N SER A 330 23.91 -4.06 17.10
CA SER A 330 24.57 -3.99 18.41
C SER A 330 26.09 -4.02 18.22
N GLU A 331 26.85 -3.19 18.95
CA GLU A 331 28.31 -3.08 18.77
C GLU A 331 29.04 -4.30 19.33
N SER A 332 28.50 -4.88 20.41
CA SER A 332 28.97 -6.09 21.08
C SER A 332 27.84 -7.15 21.17
N PRO A 333 28.16 -8.45 21.19
CA PRO A 333 27.18 -9.52 21.45
C PRO A 333 26.45 -9.39 22.79
N ASN A 334 27.01 -8.64 23.74
CA ASN A 334 26.43 -8.39 25.06
C ASN A 334 25.55 -7.13 25.10
N ASP A 335 25.57 -6.30 24.05
CA ASP A 335 24.74 -5.11 24.02
C ASP A 335 23.28 -5.50 23.76
N PRO A 336 22.32 -4.77 24.33
CA PRO A 336 20.92 -5.05 24.08
C PRO A 336 20.61 -4.95 22.58
N LYS A 337 19.77 -5.86 22.09
CA LYS A 337 19.28 -5.85 20.70
C LYS A 337 18.51 -4.55 20.46
N LYS A 338 18.91 -3.79 19.43
CA LYS A 338 18.17 -2.58 19.02
C LYS A 338 16.94 -2.96 18.20
N CYS A 339 15.97 -2.06 18.16
CA CYS A 339 14.70 -2.24 17.47
C CYS A 339 14.14 -0.89 17.02
N LEU A 340 13.26 -0.92 16.01
CA LEU A 340 12.40 0.21 15.68
C LEU A 340 11.22 0.25 16.65
N SER A 341 10.69 1.45 16.91
CA SER A 341 9.68 1.70 17.94
C SER A 341 8.45 0.79 17.89
N TRP A 342 8.01 0.39 16.71
CA TRP A 342 6.83 -0.45 16.52
C TRP A 342 7.14 -1.95 16.63
N GLU A 343 8.41 -2.33 16.58
CA GLU A 343 8.83 -3.73 16.55
C GLU A 343 8.60 -4.43 17.88
N VAL A 344 8.36 -5.73 17.74
CA VAL A 344 8.21 -6.67 18.83
C VAL A 344 9.11 -7.85 18.53
N ASP A 345 10.00 -8.17 19.46
CA ASP A 345 10.87 -9.33 19.36
C ASP A 345 10.19 -10.56 19.96
N VAL A 346 9.97 -11.57 19.14
CA VAL A 346 9.25 -12.79 19.55
C VAL A 346 10.19 -13.91 20.03
N SER A 347 11.50 -13.75 19.82
CA SER A 347 12.51 -14.70 20.26
C SER A 347 12.53 -14.80 21.79
N GLY A 348 12.38 -16.01 22.33
CA GLY A 348 12.38 -16.27 23.78
C GLY A 348 11.11 -15.87 24.53
N ALA A 349 10.17 -15.16 23.91
CA ALA A 349 8.94 -14.67 24.54
C ALA A 349 8.05 -15.79 25.10
N GLN A 350 8.02 -16.95 24.44
CA GLN A 350 7.28 -18.13 24.91
C GLN A 350 7.90 -18.75 26.17
N LEU A 351 9.23 -18.73 26.32
CA LEU A 351 9.93 -19.32 27.46
C LEU A 351 9.75 -18.50 28.74
N LEU A 352 9.51 -17.19 28.61
CA LEU A 352 9.35 -16.25 29.73
C LEU A 352 7.89 -16.03 30.16
N GLY A 353 6.93 -16.74 29.58
CA GLY A 353 5.51 -16.61 29.94
C GLY A 353 4.85 -15.30 29.51
N ASN A 354 5.55 -14.47 28.72
CA ASN A 354 5.03 -13.22 28.13
C ASN A 354 4.12 -13.46 26.91
N CYS A 355 3.91 -14.73 26.55
CA CYS A 355 2.84 -15.15 25.65
C CYS A 355 1.63 -15.59 26.48
N LYS A 356 0.64 -14.70 26.67
CA LYS A 356 -0.63 -15.14 27.25
C LYS A 356 -1.37 -15.96 26.18
N GLY A 357 -1.38 -17.28 26.36
CA GLY A 357 -1.81 -18.27 25.38
C GLY A 357 -3.06 -17.86 24.60
N CYS A 358 -2.93 -17.91 23.27
CA CYS A 358 -4.01 -18.13 22.32
C CYS A 358 -5.33 -17.40 22.65
N VAL A 359 -5.42 -16.11 22.31
CA VAL A 359 -6.69 -15.64 21.75
C VAL A 359 -6.81 -16.38 20.42
N ARG A 360 -7.48 -17.54 20.43
CA ARG A 360 -7.62 -18.43 19.26
C ARG A 360 -8.17 -17.71 18.01
N ASP A 361 -8.72 -16.52 18.20
CA ASP A 361 -9.45 -15.75 17.21
C ASP A 361 -8.69 -14.51 16.69
N ASP A 362 -7.50 -14.18 17.23
CA ASP A 362 -6.69 -13.04 16.75
C ASP A 362 -5.27 -13.46 16.34
N GLN A 363 -5.11 -13.71 15.04
CA GLN A 363 -3.82 -14.02 14.39
C GLN A 363 -2.86 -12.81 14.34
N HIS A 364 -3.28 -11.62 14.78
CA HIS A 364 -2.50 -10.37 14.78
C HIS A 364 -1.97 -9.98 16.15
N ALA A 365 -2.29 -10.75 17.19
CA ALA A 365 -1.77 -10.50 18.53
C ALA A 365 -0.32 -11.02 18.63
N VAL A 366 0.65 -10.22 18.16
CA VAL A 366 2.09 -10.52 18.33
C VAL A 366 2.47 -10.21 19.77
N TYR A 367 2.63 -11.25 20.58
CA TYR A 367 3.14 -11.14 21.95
C TYR A 367 4.64 -11.46 21.98
N GLY A 368 5.43 -10.47 22.36
CA GLY A 368 6.88 -10.52 22.48
C GLY A 368 7.41 -9.29 23.22
N HIS A 369 8.73 -9.13 23.23
CA HIS A 369 9.41 -8.02 23.87
C HIS A 369 9.32 -6.77 23.00
N ALA A 370 8.50 -5.82 23.42
CA ALA A 370 8.34 -4.56 22.71
C ALA A 370 9.62 -3.71 22.75
N CYS A 371 9.79 -2.87 21.73
CA CYS A 371 10.84 -1.87 21.75
C CYS A 371 10.64 -0.84 22.88
N SER A 372 11.72 -0.43 23.55
CA SER A 372 11.66 0.53 24.66
C SER A 372 11.12 1.91 24.26
N THR A 373 11.22 2.25 22.97
CA THR A 373 10.70 3.49 22.39
C THR A 373 9.29 3.36 21.81
N LYS A 374 8.61 2.22 22.05
CA LYS A 374 7.24 2.01 21.61
C LYS A 374 6.32 3.06 22.22
N GLY A 375 5.88 3.98 21.38
CA GLY A 375 4.91 5.02 21.76
C GLY A 375 3.53 4.44 22.02
N ALA A 376 2.69 5.19 22.73
CA ALA A 376 1.27 4.83 22.92
C ALA A 376 0.46 4.85 21.61
N ASN A 377 0.99 5.52 20.58
CA ASN A 377 0.48 5.51 19.22
C ASN A 377 1.65 5.68 18.24
N GLU A 378 1.35 5.51 16.95
CA GLU A 378 2.34 5.59 15.87
C GLU A 378 3.17 6.89 15.93
N MET A 379 2.52 8.05 16.08
CA MET A 379 3.20 9.35 16.09
C MET A 379 4.20 9.48 17.24
N LEU A 380 3.88 8.94 18.42
CA LEU A 380 4.78 8.98 19.57
C LEU A 380 6.01 8.07 19.40
N GLY A 381 5.90 7.03 18.58
CA GLY A 381 7.00 6.18 18.17
C GLY A 381 7.89 6.77 17.07
N ARG A 382 7.52 7.90 16.46
CA ARG A 382 8.32 8.55 15.41
C ARG A 382 9.17 9.70 15.94
N GLU A 383 10.29 9.94 15.26
CA GLU A 383 11.07 11.16 15.33
C GLU A 383 10.35 12.32 14.64
N ASN A 384 10.85 13.54 14.80
CA ASN A 384 10.24 14.73 14.18
C ASN A 384 10.23 14.67 12.64
N ASP A 385 11.20 13.98 12.03
CA ASP A 385 11.28 13.77 10.58
C ASP A 385 10.40 12.59 10.10
N GLY A 386 9.64 11.95 11.00
CA GLY A 386 8.77 10.83 10.73
C GLY A 386 9.45 9.45 10.76
N SER A 387 10.78 9.38 10.83
CA SER A 387 11.48 8.09 10.98
C SER A 387 11.12 7.40 12.30
N ALA A 388 11.22 6.07 12.34
CA ALA A 388 10.92 5.32 13.56
C ALA A 388 12.01 5.55 14.61
N LYS A 389 11.61 5.80 15.86
CA LYS A 389 12.55 5.90 16.99
C LYS A 389 13.25 4.57 17.19
N ILE A 390 14.54 4.63 17.46
CA ILE A 390 15.34 3.44 17.76
C ILE A 390 15.39 3.25 19.27
N GLY A 391 15.01 2.06 19.72
CA GLY A 391 15.09 1.64 21.11
C GLY A 391 15.88 0.36 21.27
N ILE A 392 15.68 -0.26 22.42
CA ILE A 392 16.21 -1.58 22.75
C ILE A 392 15.05 -2.53 23.05
N VAL A 393 15.21 -3.79 22.71
CA VAL A 393 14.23 -4.83 23.02
C VAL A 393 14.11 -4.98 24.53
N ASN A 394 12.89 -4.81 25.06
CA ASN A 394 12.66 -4.88 26.50
C ASN A 394 12.49 -6.34 26.95
N THR A 395 13.60 -7.00 27.27
CA THR A 395 13.63 -8.39 27.73
C THR A 395 13.33 -8.59 29.22
N SER A 396 13.14 -7.50 29.97
CA SER A 396 12.86 -7.50 31.42
C SER A 396 11.41 -7.77 31.79
#